data_AF-A0A4Y2C869-F1
#
_entry.id   AF-A0A4Y2C869-F1
#
_cell.length_a   1.000
_cell.length_b   1.000
_cell.length_c   1.000
_cell.angle_alpha   90.00
_cell.angle_beta   90.00
_cell.angle_gamma   90.00
#
_symmetry.space_group_name_H-M   'P 1'
#
loop_
_entity.id
_entity.type
_entity.pdbx_description
1 polymer ?
#
loop_
_entity_poly.entity_id
_entity_poly.type
_entity_poly.pdbx_seq_one_letter_code
_entity_poly.pdbx_strand_id
1 'polypeptide(L)'
;MQKFQNLKEVRLSYQCASDDILAILCMSHGAALQHLTVTCDSSEGLRHRIHPDSWSKLRRKYPDIKINFYVVEVVTQDQFLSLLPQTTEICGFSYRCGLSLQSEQNLRTHALPILQYLQQAFACFLRSITLEFGFVTVPDLDGAIVDLLKSCKWIESVYLSGVMRTQLAVKVCERALQEGSGSLGTASVPSTALIQDILLLKFLSGHRGYNRLGSKHLRSRLIL
;
A
#
# COMPACT_ATOMS: atom_id res chain seq x y z
N MET A 1 -37.45 7.10 -3.06
CA MET A 1 -36.59 7.75 -2.04
C MET A 1 -35.31 8.20 -2.71
N GLN A 2 -35.12 9.50 -2.94
CA GLN A 2 -33.85 10.07 -3.42
C GLN A 2 -32.95 10.36 -2.22
N LYS A 3 -32.23 9.37 -1.72
CA LYS A 3 -31.20 9.59 -0.69
C LYS A 3 -29.82 9.42 -1.32
N PHE A 4 -28.88 10.29 -0.93
CA PHE A 4 -27.45 10.25 -1.30
C PHE A 4 -27.10 10.54 -2.78
N GLN A 5 -27.79 11.48 -3.44
CA GLN A 5 -27.47 11.88 -4.83
C GLN A 5 -26.05 12.43 -5.03
N ASN A 6 -25.41 12.91 -3.95
CA ASN A 6 -24.07 13.50 -3.96
C ASN A 6 -23.05 12.65 -3.21
N LEU A 7 -23.29 11.34 -3.07
CA LEU A 7 -22.36 10.44 -2.41
C LEU A 7 -21.07 10.34 -3.23
N LYS A 8 -19.98 10.89 -2.69
CA LYS A 8 -18.66 10.90 -3.34
C LYS A 8 -17.74 9.79 -2.86
N GLU A 9 -17.93 9.35 -1.62
CA GLU A 9 -17.06 8.39 -0.98
C GLU A 9 -17.90 7.38 -0.20
N VAL A 10 -17.53 6.12 -0.34
CA VAL A 10 -18.09 5.01 0.41
C VAL A 10 -16.93 4.23 1.02
N ARG A 11 -17.04 3.92 2.31
CA ARG A 11 -16.12 3.04 3.02
C ARG A 11 -16.91 1.88 3.59
N LEU A 12 -16.50 0.66 3.28
CA LEU A 12 -17.16 -0.56 3.71
C LEU A 12 -16.13 -1.45 4.40
N SER A 13 -16.53 -2.13 5.47
CA SER A 13 -15.86 -3.37 5.83
C SER A 13 -16.23 -4.44 4.80
N TYR A 14 -15.32 -5.36 4.51
CA TYR A 14 -15.49 -6.43 3.52
C TYR A 14 -16.69 -7.33 3.85
N GLN A 15 -16.98 -7.59 5.13
CA GLN A 15 -18.18 -8.34 5.56
C GLN A 15 -19.49 -7.65 5.12
N CYS A 16 -19.47 -6.33 4.92
CA CYS A 16 -20.60 -5.58 4.37
C CYS A 16 -20.52 -5.37 2.86
N ALA A 17 -19.40 -5.69 2.21
CA ALA A 17 -19.24 -5.54 0.78
C ALA A 17 -19.74 -6.80 0.07
N SER A 18 -20.80 -6.69 -0.73
CA SER A 18 -21.38 -7.82 -1.47
C SER A 18 -21.77 -7.40 -2.89
N ASP A 19 -22.09 -8.37 -3.75
CA ASP A 19 -22.63 -8.11 -5.08
C ASP A 19 -23.88 -7.22 -5.03
N ASP A 20 -24.77 -7.43 -4.05
CA ASP A 20 -25.99 -6.65 -3.86
C ASP A 20 -25.67 -5.19 -3.48
N ILE A 21 -24.70 -4.99 -2.60
CA ILE A 21 -24.28 -3.64 -2.21
C ILE A 21 -23.65 -2.90 -3.39
N LEU A 22 -22.81 -3.56 -4.18
CA LEU A 22 -22.25 -2.96 -5.40
C LEU A 22 -23.35 -2.65 -6.43
N ALA A 23 -24.37 -3.50 -6.56
CA ALA A 23 -25.51 -3.25 -7.43
C ALA A 23 -26.32 -2.03 -6.97
N ILE A 24 -26.56 -1.89 -5.66
CA ILE A 24 -27.24 -0.72 -5.08
C ILE A 24 -26.46 0.57 -5.36
N LEU A 25 -25.13 0.55 -5.22
CA LEU A 25 -24.29 1.70 -5.57
C LEU A 25 -24.45 2.08 -7.05
N CYS A 26 -24.54 1.10 -7.95
CA CYS A 26 -24.77 1.33 -9.39
C CYS A 26 -26.17 1.89 -9.70
N MET A 27 -27.18 1.52 -8.92
CA MET A 27 -28.56 2.00 -9.06
C MET A 27 -28.73 3.45 -8.62
N SER A 28 -27.77 4.01 -7.87
CA SER A 28 -27.85 5.40 -7.45
C SER A 28 -27.86 6.35 -8.66
N HIS A 29 -28.74 7.35 -8.61
CA HIS A 29 -28.97 8.27 -9.73
C HIS A 29 -27.90 9.37 -9.86
N GLY A 30 -26.89 9.39 -8.99
CA GLY A 30 -25.81 10.37 -9.02
C GLY A 30 -24.53 9.82 -9.64
N ALA A 31 -23.91 10.59 -10.54
CA ALA A 31 -22.57 10.33 -11.09
C ALA A 31 -21.43 10.74 -10.13
N ALA A 32 -21.72 10.81 -8.82
CA ALA A 32 -20.86 11.48 -7.86
C ALA A 32 -19.82 10.55 -7.21
N LEU A 33 -19.99 9.23 -7.27
CA LEU A 33 -19.12 8.31 -6.55
C LEU A 33 -17.71 8.30 -7.17
N GLN A 34 -16.75 8.78 -6.39
CA GLN A 34 -15.36 8.95 -6.78
C GLN A 34 -14.43 8.00 -6.03
N HIS A 35 -14.81 7.59 -4.81
CA HIS A 35 -13.97 6.79 -3.93
C HIS A 35 -14.76 5.62 -3.34
N LEU A 36 -14.22 4.42 -3.47
CA LEU A 36 -14.68 3.24 -2.75
C LEU A 36 -13.50 2.64 -2.01
N THR A 37 -13.59 2.59 -0.68
CA THR A 37 -12.59 1.94 0.16
C THR A 37 -13.19 0.71 0.81
N VAL A 38 -12.51 -0.42 0.68
CA VAL A 38 -12.91 -1.68 1.31
C VAL A 38 -11.84 -2.07 2.33
N THR A 39 -12.26 -2.16 3.59
CA THR A 39 -11.43 -2.63 4.69
C THR A 39 -11.64 -4.13 4.88
N CYS A 40 -10.57 -4.92 4.76
CA CYS A 40 -10.59 -6.35 4.97
C CYS A 40 -9.83 -6.66 6.25
N ASP A 41 -10.54 -7.09 7.28
CA ASP A 41 -9.93 -7.57 8.52
C ASP A 41 -10.05 -9.09 8.61
N SER A 42 -8.94 -9.79 8.80
CA SER A 42 -8.93 -11.25 8.86
C SER A 42 -9.76 -11.81 10.03
N SER A 43 -9.90 -11.05 11.11
CA SER A 43 -10.69 -11.42 12.30
C SER A 43 -12.20 -11.43 12.03
N GLU A 44 -12.64 -10.74 10.98
CA GLU A 44 -14.06 -10.58 10.63
C GLU A 44 -14.60 -11.77 9.79
N GLY A 45 -13.75 -12.74 9.44
CA GLY A 45 -14.18 -13.94 8.71
C GLY A 45 -14.51 -13.64 7.24
N LEU A 46 -13.47 -13.55 6.42
CA LEU A 46 -13.55 -13.25 4.99
C LEU A 46 -13.97 -14.49 4.19
N ARG A 47 -15.28 -14.81 4.19
CA ARG A 47 -15.79 -16.09 3.68
C ARG A 47 -16.48 -16.01 2.32
N HIS A 48 -16.95 -14.84 1.92
CA HIS A 48 -17.61 -14.65 0.62
C HIS A 48 -16.69 -13.98 -0.38
N ARG A 49 -17.02 -14.13 -1.66
CA ARG A 49 -16.30 -13.54 -2.77
C ARG A 49 -17.28 -12.70 -3.59
N ILE A 50 -16.92 -11.45 -3.85
CA ILE A 50 -17.68 -10.58 -4.75
C ILE A 50 -17.35 -10.95 -6.20
N HIS A 51 -18.37 -11.11 -7.02
CA HIS A 51 -18.20 -11.55 -8.41
C HIS A 51 -17.45 -10.50 -9.24
N PRO A 52 -16.51 -10.90 -10.13
CA PRO A 52 -15.79 -9.96 -11.00
C PRO A 52 -16.72 -9.05 -11.81
N ASP A 53 -17.88 -9.55 -12.23
CA ASP A 53 -18.86 -8.76 -13.00
C ASP A 53 -19.46 -7.61 -12.21
N SER A 54 -19.59 -7.73 -10.88
CA SER A 54 -20.12 -6.66 -10.03
C SER A 54 -19.15 -5.49 -9.96
N TRP A 55 -17.86 -5.79 -9.89
CA TRP A 55 -16.81 -4.78 -10.00
C TRP A 55 -16.77 -4.12 -11.39
N SER A 56 -16.88 -4.91 -12.44
CA SER A 56 -16.96 -4.41 -13.83
C SER A 56 -18.18 -3.50 -14.04
N LYS A 57 -19.34 -3.84 -13.48
CA LYS A 57 -20.55 -3.00 -13.52
C LYS A 57 -20.35 -1.68 -12.80
N LEU A 58 -19.76 -1.71 -11.59
CA LEU A 58 -19.43 -0.52 -10.82
C LEU A 58 -18.51 0.42 -11.62
N ARG A 59 -17.46 -0.13 -12.23
CA ARG A 59 -16.51 0.65 -13.02
C ARG A 59 -17.10 1.19 -14.32
N ARG A 60 -17.99 0.45 -14.98
CA ARG A 60 -18.72 0.95 -16.14
C ARG A 60 -19.61 2.15 -15.79
N LYS A 61 -20.22 2.12 -14.59
CA LYS A 61 -21.04 3.22 -14.08
C LYS A 61 -20.19 4.42 -13.64
N TYR A 62 -19.04 4.16 -13.03
CA TYR A 62 -18.10 5.16 -12.52
C TYR A 62 -16.69 4.90 -13.08
N PRO A 63 -16.37 5.31 -14.32
CA PRO A 63 -15.11 4.99 -14.99
C PRO A 63 -13.85 5.46 -14.23
N ASP A 64 -13.97 6.59 -13.54
CA ASP A 64 -12.87 7.24 -12.81
C ASP A 64 -12.85 6.92 -11.31
N ILE A 65 -13.63 5.92 -10.87
CA ILE A 65 -13.70 5.56 -9.45
C ILE A 65 -12.34 5.06 -8.95
N LYS A 66 -11.88 5.65 -7.83
CA LYS A 66 -10.69 5.19 -7.11
C LYS A 66 -11.10 4.12 -6.11
N ILE A 67 -10.71 2.88 -6.39
CA ILE A 67 -10.94 1.74 -5.51
C ILE A 67 -9.70 1.51 -4.66
N ASN A 68 -9.88 1.48 -3.34
CA ASN A 68 -8.82 1.27 -2.37
C ASN A 68 -9.11 0.05 -1.51
N PHE A 69 -8.08 -0.74 -1.22
CA PHE A 69 -8.15 -1.85 -0.27
C PHE A 69 -7.26 -1.59 0.94
N TYR A 70 -7.83 -1.77 2.14
CA TYR A 70 -7.12 -1.70 3.41
C TYR A 70 -7.20 -3.06 4.09
N VAL A 71 -6.10 -3.82 4.06
CA VAL A 71 -6.03 -5.17 4.62
C VAL A 71 -5.35 -5.11 5.99
N VAL A 72 -6.07 -5.56 7.01
CA VAL A 72 -5.66 -5.55 8.42
C VAL A 72 -5.60 -6.97 8.94
N GLU A 73 -4.46 -7.30 9.55
CA GLU A 73 -4.15 -8.66 9.97
C GLU A 73 -4.13 -9.65 8.80
N VAL A 74 -3.34 -10.71 8.94
CA VAL A 74 -2.90 -11.41 7.74
C VAL A 74 -3.92 -12.40 7.25
N VAL A 75 -4.23 -12.22 5.98
CA VAL A 75 -4.91 -13.18 5.13
C VAL A 75 -3.88 -14.09 4.48
N THR A 76 -4.17 -15.38 4.42
CA THR A 76 -3.41 -16.30 3.56
C THR A 76 -3.41 -15.82 2.12
N GLN A 77 -2.47 -16.29 1.29
CA GLN A 77 -2.46 -15.92 -0.14
C GLN A 77 -3.80 -16.22 -0.80
N ASP A 78 -4.41 -17.37 -0.51
CA ASP A 78 -5.70 -17.75 -1.08
C ASP A 78 -6.83 -16.81 -0.64
N GLN A 79 -6.88 -16.45 0.64
CA GLN A 79 -7.81 -15.46 1.13
C GLN A 79 -7.59 -14.11 0.45
N PHE A 80 -6.34 -13.65 0.35
CA PHE A 80 -6.01 -12.40 -0.33
C PHE A 80 -6.48 -12.37 -1.79
N LEU A 81 -6.20 -13.43 -2.54
CA LEU A 81 -6.59 -13.57 -3.93
C LEU A 81 -8.11 -13.63 -4.11
N SER A 82 -8.85 -14.10 -3.11
CA SER A 82 -10.32 -14.11 -3.11
C SER A 82 -10.93 -12.73 -2.84
N LEU A 83 -10.23 -11.86 -2.10
CA LEU A 83 -10.70 -10.51 -1.75
C LEU A 83 -10.61 -9.54 -2.91
N LEU A 84 -9.52 -9.63 -3.67
CA LEU A 84 -9.21 -8.63 -4.68
C LEU A 84 -10.02 -8.84 -5.96
N PRO A 85 -10.52 -7.75 -6.56
CA PRO A 85 -11.15 -7.82 -7.87
C PRO A 85 -10.10 -8.14 -8.94
N GLN A 86 -10.11 -9.38 -9.44
CA GLN A 86 -9.14 -9.87 -10.43
C GLN A 86 -9.16 -9.10 -11.76
N THR A 87 -10.23 -8.37 -12.05
CA THR A 87 -10.46 -7.66 -13.32
C THR A 87 -10.48 -6.14 -13.17
N THR A 88 -10.33 -5.61 -11.97
CA THR A 88 -10.56 -4.17 -11.72
C THR A 88 -9.31 -3.49 -11.20
N GLU A 89 -9.01 -2.33 -11.77
CA GLU A 89 -7.84 -1.55 -11.38
C GLU A 89 -8.01 -1.00 -9.96
N ILE A 90 -7.14 -1.42 -9.06
CA ILE A 90 -7.05 -0.90 -7.69
C ILE A 90 -6.05 0.26 -7.71
N CYS A 91 -6.47 1.42 -7.19
CA CYS A 91 -5.64 2.62 -7.17
C CYS A 91 -4.87 2.77 -5.86
N GLY A 92 -5.42 2.28 -4.74
CA GLY A 92 -4.78 2.36 -3.44
C GLY A 92 -4.75 1.00 -2.77
N PHE A 93 -3.58 0.62 -2.26
CA PHE A 93 -3.43 -0.61 -1.50
C PHE A 93 -2.71 -0.34 -0.19
N SER A 94 -3.28 -0.86 0.88
CA SER A 94 -2.71 -0.75 2.22
C SER A 94 -2.72 -2.11 2.88
N TYR A 95 -1.59 -2.49 3.44
CA TYR A 95 -1.41 -3.77 4.11
C TYR A 95 -0.72 -3.57 5.44
N ARG A 96 -1.44 -3.90 6.51
CA ARG A 96 -0.91 -3.92 7.87
C ARG A 96 -0.77 -5.36 8.33
N CYS A 97 0.47 -5.80 8.44
CA CYS A 97 0.81 -7.11 8.97
C CYS A 97 0.63 -7.11 10.49
N GLY A 98 -0.35 -7.88 10.99
CA GLY A 98 -0.65 -7.99 12.42
C GLY A 98 0.51 -8.59 13.23
N LEU A 99 0.47 -8.43 14.56
CA LEU A 99 1.51 -8.93 15.48
C LEU A 99 1.73 -10.44 15.37
N SER A 100 0.70 -11.19 14.99
CA SER A 100 0.71 -12.66 14.83
C SER A 100 1.64 -13.16 13.71
N LEU A 101 1.98 -12.32 12.74
CA LEU A 101 2.80 -12.67 11.58
C LEU A 101 4.21 -12.09 11.61
N GLN A 102 4.67 -11.65 12.77
CA GLN A 102 6.01 -11.07 12.89
C GLN A 102 7.15 -12.09 12.81
N SER A 103 6.93 -13.39 12.62
CA SER A 103 8.05 -14.29 12.33
C SER A 103 8.54 -14.09 10.89
N GLU A 104 9.85 -14.23 10.68
CA GLU A 104 10.45 -14.17 9.33
C GLU A 104 9.79 -15.17 8.37
N GLN A 105 9.50 -16.38 8.87
CA GLN A 105 8.82 -17.41 8.09
C GLN A 105 7.40 -16.98 7.67
N ASN A 106 6.62 -16.39 8.57
CA ASN A 106 5.26 -15.96 8.27
C ASN A 106 5.24 -14.81 7.25
N LEU A 107 6.16 -13.86 7.37
CA LEU A 107 6.32 -12.78 6.38
C LEU A 107 6.70 -13.34 5.00
N ARG A 108 7.61 -14.32 4.93
CA ARG A 108 7.93 -15.01 3.67
C ARG A 108 6.75 -15.78 3.09
N THR A 109 5.99 -16.49 3.91
CA THR A 109 4.89 -17.34 3.44
C THR A 109 3.66 -16.54 3.03
N HIS A 110 3.41 -15.38 3.64
CA HIS A 110 2.15 -14.65 3.43
C HIS A 110 2.34 -13.26 2.81
N ALA A 111 3.26 -12.44 3.32
CA ALA A 111 3.42 -11.08 2.82
C ALA A 111 4.15 -11.03 1.48
N LEU A 112 5.20 -11.83 1.29
CA LEU A 112 5.99 -11.83 0.07
C LEU A 112 5.15 -12.20 -1.18
N PRO A 113 4.31 -13.26 -1.17
CA PRO A 113 3.44 -13.58 -2.31
C PRO A 113 2.42 -12.48 -2.61
N ILE A 114 1.92 -11.79 -1.57
CA ILE A 114 1.01 -10.65 -1.74
C ILE A 114 1.71 -9.52 -2.53
N LEU A 115 2.93 -9.14 -2.15
CA LEU A 115 3.69 -8.10 -2.84
C LEU A 115 3.98 -8.48 -4.30
N GLN A 116 4.38 -9.73 -4.54
CA GLN A 116 4.64 -10.25 -5.89
C GLN A 116 3.37 -10.23 -6.75
N TYR A 117 2.22 -10.60 -6.18
CA TYR A 117 0.95 -10.54 -6.90
C TYR A 117 0.55 -9.10 -7.23
N LEU A 118 0.68 -8.17 -6.27
CA LEU A 118 0.42 -6.75 -6.52
C LEU A 118 1.30 -6.21 -7.65
N GLN A 119 2.58 -6.61 -7.67
CA GLN A 119 3.51 -6.22 -8.72
C GLN A 119 3.04 -6.72 -10.09
N GLN A 120 2.62 -7.98 -10.19
CA GLN A 120 2.22 -8.59 -11.45
C GLN A 120 0.85 -8.08 -11.95
N ALA A 121 -0.11 -7.93 -11.04
CA ALA A 121 -1.50 -7.65 -11.40
C ALA A 121 -1.86 -6.15 -11.39
N PHE A 122 -1.25 -5.36 -10.51
CA PHE A 122 -1.73 -4.00 -10.21
C PHE A 122 -0.69 -2.88 -10.34
N ALA A 123 0.57 -3.19 -10.66
CA ALA A 123 1.61 -2.16 -10.76
C ALA A 123 1.25 -1.02 -11.74
N CYS A 124 0.56 -1.31 -12.85
CA CYS A 124 0.12 -0.30 -13.81
C CYS A 124 -1.00 0.62 -13.30
N PHE A 125 -1.58 0.35 -12.14
CA PHE A 125 -2.76 1.05 -11.61
C PHE A 125 -2.54 1.68 -10.24
N LEU A 126 -1.60 1.14 -9.46
CA LEU A 126 -1.32 1.60 -8.11
C LEU A 126 -0.80 3.04 -8.11
N ARG A 127 -1.51 3.89 -7.36
CA ARG A 127 -1.19 5.28 -7.07
C ARG A 127 -0.83 5.51 -5.62
N SER A 128 -1.35 4.70 -4.69
CA SER A 128 -0.96 4.77 -3.28
C SER A 128 -0.67 3.39 -2.72
N ILE A 129 0.47 3.26 -2.03
CA ILE A 129 0.87 2.05 -1.34
C ILE A 129 1.19 2.40 0.12
N THR A 130 0.57 1.69 1.06
CA THR A 130 0.89 1.75 2.49
C THR A 130 1.26 0.35 2.95
N LEU A 131 2.50 0.13 3.38
CA LEU A 131 2.94 -1.17 3.90
C LEU A 131 3.43 -1.01 5.33
N GLU A 132 2.76 -1.67 6.26
CA GLU A 132 3.12 -1.67 7.67
C GLU A 132 3.51 -3.08 8.06
N PHE A 133 4.82 -3.30 8.22
CA PHE A 133 5.37 -4.53 8.74
C PHE A 133 5.76 -4.33 10.22
N GLY A 134 5.77 -5.42 10.98
CA GLY A 134 6.25 -5.38 12.37
C GLY A 134 7.75 -5.09 12.49
N PHE A 135 8.33 -5.46 13.63
CA PHE A 135 9.74 -5.17 13.94
C PHE A 135 10.72 -6.24 13.45
N VAL A 136 10.33 -7.06 12.46
CA VAL A 136 11.15 -8.18 11.98
C VAL A 136 11.60 -7.95 10.55
N THR A 137 12.92 -8.02 10.36
CA THR A 137 13.59 -7.78 9.08
C THR A 137 13.64 -9.07 8.26
N VAL A 138 13.19 -9.01 7.01
CA VAL A 138 13.28 -10.12 6.05
C VAL A 138 13.93 -9.61 4.77
N PRO A 139 15.15 -10.04 4.42
CA PRO A 139 15.88 -9.48 3.27
C PRO A 139 15.13 -9.58 1.94
N ASP A 140 14.39 -10.68 1.73
CA ASP A 140 13.62 -10.93 0.51
C ASP A 140 12.41 -9.99 0.38
N LEU A 141 11.84 -9.58 1.53
CA LEU A 141 10.70 -8.67 1.58
C LEU A 141 11.09 -7.27 1.10
N ASP A 142 12.24 -6.76 1.55
CA ASP A 142 12.74 -5.46 1.09
C ASP A 142 12.96 -5.44 -0.43
N GLY A 143 13.50 -6.53 -0.99
CA GLY A 143 13.68 -6.69 -2.43
C GLY A 143 12.34 -6.60 -3.17
N ALA A 144 11.36 -7.38 -2.72
CA ALA A 144 10.03 -7.37 -3.31
C ALA A 144 9.32 -6.01 -3.22
N ILE A 145 9.51 -5.26 -2.12
CA ILE A 145 8.96 -3.90 -2.01
C ILE A 145 9.61 -2.98 -3.06
N VAL A 146 10.94 -3.03 -3.21
CA VAL A 146 11.64 -2.24 -4.23
C VAL A 146 11.14 -2.60 -5.63
N ASP A 147 10.99 -3.89 -5.92
CA ASP A 147 10.58 -4.37 -7.25
C ASP A 147 9.13 -4.04 -7.56
N LEU A 148 8.23 -4.19 -6.57
CA LEU A 148 6.84 -3.71 -6.65
C LEU A 148 6.82 -2.23 -6.98
N LEU A 149 7.51 -1.42 -6.16
CA LEU A 149 7.56 0.02 -6.37
C LEU A 149 8.07 0.30 -7.77
N LYS A 150 9.25 -0.18 -8.17
CA LYS A 150 9.85 0.06 -9.50
C LYS A 150 8.91 -0.27 -10.66
N SER A 151 8.05 -1.26 -10.48
CA SER A 151 7.07 -1.66 -11.50
C SER A 151 5.88 -0.70 -11.57
N CYS A 152 5.58 0.02 -10.48
CA CYS A 152 4.49 0.99 -10.42
C CYS A 152 4.82 2.28 -11.17
N LYS A 153 4.06 2.58 -12.23
CA LYS A 153 4.28 3.75 -13.12
C LYS A 153 3.62 5.04 -12.64
N TRP A 154 2.58 4.93 -11.82
CA TRP A 154 1.71 6.04 -11.44
C TRP A 154 1.69 6.27 -9.93
N ILE A 155 2.73 5.82 -9.23
CA ILE A 155 2.78 5.87 -7.77
C ILE A 155 2.91 7.32 -7.29
N GLU A 156 1.91 7.79 -6.57
CA GLU A 156 1.76 9.15 -6.03
C GLU A 156 2.05 9.23 -4.53
N SER A 157 1.83 8.15 -3.80
CA SER A 157 2.00 8.12 -2.36
C SER A 157 2.56 6.77 -1.90
N VAL A 158 3.63 6.80 -1.12
CA VAL A 158 4.22 5.63 -0.48
C VAL A 158 4.39 5.87 1.01
N TYR A 159 3.76 5.02 1.81
CA TYR A 159 3.98 4.95 3.24
C TYR A 159 4.55 3.58 3.57
N LEU A 160 5.69 3.54 4.23
CA LEU A 160 6.28 2.29 4.71
C LEU A 160 6.48 2.43 6.21
N SER A 161 6.15 1.40 6.99
CA SER A 161 6.40 1.35 8.44
C SER A 161 6.88 -0.03 8.86
N GLY A 162 7.66 -0.09 9.93
CA GLY A 162 8.33 -1.30 10.43
C GLY A 162 9.86 -1.17 10.50
N VAL A 163 10.54 -2.25 10.88
CA VAL A 163 12.02 -2.29 10.79
C VAL A 163 12.38 -2.55 9.32
N MET A 164 12.68 -1.46 8.62
CA MET A 164 13.21 -1.48 7.27
C MET A 164 14.70 -1.25 7.31
N ARG A 165 15.48 -1.95 6.48
CA ARG A 165 16.90 -1.61 6.33
C ARG A 165 17.03 -0.19 5.77
N THR A 166 18.00 0.59 6.25
CA THR A 166 18.25 1.94 5.71
C THR A 166 18.47 1.92 4.19
N GLN A 167 19.01 0.84 3.64
CA GLN A 167 19.16 0.69 2.19
C GLN A 167 17.82 0.68 1.43
N LEU A 168 16.74 0.17 2.02
CA LEU A 168 15.39 0.25 1.44
C LEU A 168 14.90 1.70 1.43
N ALA A 169 15.04 2.41 2.56
CA ALA A 169 14.67 3.82 2.65
C ALA A 169 15.45 4.68 1.63
N VAL A 170 16.76 4.45 1.49
CA VAL A 170 17.60 5.10 0.49
C VAL A 170 17.10 4.82 -0.92
N LYS A 171 16.83 3.55 -1.29
CA LYS A 171 16.32 3.19 -2.63
C LYS A 171 14.96 3.83 -2.94
N VAL A 172 14.08 3.91 -1.95
CA VAL A 172 12.77 4.57 -2.08
C VAL A 172 12.96 6.07 -2.32
N CYS A 173 13.83 6.72 -1.54
CA CYS A 173 14.17 8.13 -1.68
C CYS A 173 14.88 8.43 -3.02
N GLU A 174 15.84 7.61 -3.43
CA GLU A 174 16.53 7.74 -4.72
C GLU A 174 15.54 7.72 -5.87
N ARG A 175 14.56 6.81 -5.83
CA ARG A 175 13.50 6.76 -6.83
C ARG A 175 12.59 7.97 -6.80
N ALA A 176 12.18 8.42 -5.61
CA ALA A 176 11.40 9.63 -5.43
C ALA A 176 12.10 10.86 -6.05
N LEU A 177 13.43 10.91 -5.97
CA LEU A 177 14.25 11.98 -6.53
C LEU A 177 14.49 11.83 -8.04
N GLN A 178 14.63 10.60 -8.55
CA GLN A 178 14.85 10.32 -9.98
C GLN A 178 13.59 10.58 -10.84
N GLU A 179 12.39 10.36 -10.31
CA GLU A 179 11.13 10.60 -11.04
C GLU A 179 10.68 12.08 -11.03
N GLY A 180 11.51 13.00 -10.54
CA GLY A 180 11.42 14.45 -10.78
C GLY A 180 10.02 15.07 -10.63
N SER A 181 9.64 15.48 -9.42
CA SER A 181 8.53 16.42 -9.15
C SER A 181 7.12 16.08 -9.66
N GLY A 182 6.91 14.97 -10.39
CA GLY A 182 5.67 14.73 -11.16
C GLY A 182 4.86 13.49 -10.80
N SER A 183 5.47 12.42 -10.31
CA SER A 183 4.76 11.18 -9.96
C SER A 183 4.58 11.02 -8.45
N LEU A 184 5.65 10.93 -7.65
CA LEU A 184 5.58 10.65 -6.22
C LEU A 184 5.41 11.94 -5.38
N GLY A 185 4.18 12.23 -4.96
CA GLY A 185 3.84 13.40 -4.16
C GLY A 185 4.17 13.29 -2.66
N THR A 186 4.16 12.10 -2.08
CA THR A 186 4.45 11.88 -0.65
C THR A 186 5.18 10.56 -0.39
N ALA A 187 6.25 10.62 0.41
CA ALA A 187 6.94 9.43 0.94
C ALA A 187 7.14 9.61 2.46
N SER A 188 6.78 8.61 3.26
CA SER A 188 7.03 8.60 4.71
C SER A 188 7.58 7.24 5.12
N VAL A 189 8.70 7.27 5.83
CA VAL A 189 9.40 6.11 6.40
C VAL A 189 9.73 6.47 7.86
N PRO A 190 9.17 5.80 8.88
CA PRO A 190 9.41 6.14 10.27
C PRO A 190 10.86 5.88 10.69
N SER A 191 11.33 6.74 11.58
CA SER A 191 12.74 6.93 11.95
C SER A 191 13.39 5.79 12.75
N THR A 192 12.66 4.75 13.16
CA THR A 192 13.22 3.65 13.96
C THR A 192 14.30 2.87 13.22
N ALA A 193 14.16 2.71 11.90
CA ALA A 193 15.18 2.18 11.00
C ALA A 193 16.45 3.05 10.94
N LEU A 194 16.28 4.37 10.85
CA LEU A 194 17.37 5.34 10.79
C LEU A 194 18.15 5.42 12.10
N ILE A 195 17.50 5.27 13.26
CA ILE A 195 18.18 5.37 14.56
C ILE A 195 19.10 4.17 14.80
N GLN A 196 18.69 2.94 14.46
CA GLN A 196 19.55 1.76 14.63
C GLN A 196 20.77 1.80 13.71
N ASP A 197 20.60 2.19 12.45
CA ASP A 197 21.72 2.28 11.50
C ASP A 197 22.59 3.54 11.74
N ILE A 198 22.05 4.67 12.20
CA ILE A 198 22.87 5.82 12.65
C ILE A 198 23.65 5.48 13.92
N LEU A 199 23.09 4.70 14.84
CA LEU A 199 23.82 4.20 16.01
C LEU A 199 24.91 3.19 15.62
N LEU A 200 24.63 2.28 14.68
CA LEU A 200 25.64 1.36 14.13
C LEU A 200 26.73 2.10 13.35
N LEU A 201 26.36 3.09 12.54
CA LEU A 201 27.30 3.93 11.81
C LEU A 201 28.10 4.81 12.75
N LYS A 202 27.55 5.35 13.85
CA LYS A 202 28.32 6.06 14.89
C LYS A 202 29.25 5.11 15.67
N PHE A 203 28.83 3.88 15.92
CA PHE A 203 29.66 2.86 16.58
C PHE A 203 30.84 2.43 15.69
N LEU A 204 30.62 2.34 14.37
CA LEU A 204 31.67 2.02 13.39
C LEU A 204 32.52 3.23 12.96
N SER A 205 31.95 4.45 12.96
CA SER A 205 32.67 5.70 12.64
C SER A 205 33.37 6.33 13.84
N GLY A 206 33.17 5.82 15.05
CA GLY A 206 34.00 6.10 16.23
C GLY A 206 35.49 5.78 16.05
N HIS A 207 35.88 5.14 14.93
CA HIS A 207 37.27 4.87 14.58
C HIS A 207 37.87 5.67 13.43
N ARG A 208 37.16 6.58 12.75
CA ARG A 208 37.79 7.44 11.73
C ARG A 208 37.21 8.86 11.67
N GLY A 209 37.94 9.76 12.32
CA GLY A 209 38.35 11.07 11.81
C GLY A 209 37.32 11.92 11.06
N TYR A 210 36.84 12.95 11.75
CA TYR A 210 36.27 14.18 11.20
C TYR A 210 36.97 14.70 9.94
N ASN A 211 36.21 15.10 8.90
CA ASN A 211 36.30 16.44 8.32
C ASN A 211 35.21 16.77 7.26
N ARG A 212 34.41 17.79 7.62
CA ARG A 212 33.97 19.00 6.89
C ARG A 212 33.28 18.93 5.49
N LEU A 213 32.01 19.36 5.55
CA LEU A 213 31.35 20.49 4.86
C LEU A 213 30.99 20.41 3.36
N GLY A 214 29.70 20.65 3.09
CA GLY A 214 29.18 21.04 1.77
C GLY A 214 27.65 21.11 1.70
N SER A 215 27.01 21.93 2.54
CA SER A 215 25.57 22.19 2.48
C SER A 215 25.23 23.16 1.33
N LYS A 216 24.37 22.75 0.39
CA LYS A 216 23.50 23.67 -0.38
C LYS A 216 22.14 23.03 -0.68
N HIS A 217 21.12 23.72 -0.17
CA HIS A 217 19.68 23.70 -0.42
C HIS A 217 19.05 22.63 -1.33
N LEU A 218 18.21 21.79 -0.71
CA LEU A 218 16.99 21.24 -1.30
C LEU A 218 15.88 21.31 -0.24
N ARG A 219 14.88 22.17 -0.46
CA ARG A 219 13.62 22.17 0.29
C ARG A 219 12.70 21.14 -0.35
N SER A 220 12.80 19.89 0.08
CA SER A 220 11.70 18.93 0.01
C SER A 220 11.21 18.71 1.44
N ARG A 221 9.91 18.89 1.67
CA ARG A 221 9.29 18.58 2.96
C ARG A 221 9.22 17.05 3.10
N LEU A 222 10.29 16.45 3.61
CA LEU A 222 10.19 15.22 4.39
C LEU A 222 9.48 15.60 5.71
N ILE A 223 8.33 15.01 6.00
CA ILE A 223 7.80 15.02 7.36
C ILE A 223 8.42 13.77 8.03
N LEU A 224 9.43 14.04 8.88
CA LEU A 224 10.15 13.08 9.72
C LEU A 224 9.33 12.72 10.97
#